data_AF-W6MKB2-F1
#
_entry.id   AF-W6MKB2-F1
#
_cell.length_a   1.000
_cell.length_b   1.000
_cell.length_c   1.000
_cell.angle_alpha   90.00
_cell.angle_beta   90.00
_cell.angle_gamma   90.00
#
_symmetry.space_group_name_H-M   'P 1'
#
loop_
_entity.id
_entity.type
_entity.pdbx_description
1 polymer ?
#
loop_
_entity_poly.entity_id
_entity_poly.type
_entity_poly.pdbx_seq_one_letter_code
_entity_poly.pdbx_strand_id
1 'polypeptide(L)'
;MEKIQIPDMRFEQGFRRALTTNALRVNGQTVREKSAGEQHPLPVITPGIVIYTIVKDQLLMPFVQGFAWACILLAMKPWLFRCIQSGRNAGVWIFSSFGLYTKRKVY
;
A
#
# COMPACT_ATOMS: atom_id res chain seq x y z
N MET A 1 4.47 -45.67 -5.99
CA MET A 1 5.20 -44.39 -6.09
C MET A 1 4.70 -43.49 -4.98
N GLU A 2 5.53 -43.25 -3.97
CA GLU A 2 5.21 -42.41 -2.82
C GLU A 2 5.25 -40.94 -3.25
N LYS A 3 4.16 -40.20 -3.01
CA LYS A 3 4.02 -38.81 -3.44
C LYS A 3 4.75 -37.92 -2.43
N ILE A 4 5.95 -37.47 -2.79
CA ILE A 4 6.70 -36.47 -2.02
C ILE A 4 5.84 -35.19 -1.98
N GLN A 5 5.31 -34.87 -0.80
CA GLN A 5 4.64 -33.59 -0.58
C GLN A 5 5.72 -32.53 -0.39
N ILE A 6 5.93 -31.69 -1.40
CA ILE A 6 6.86 -30.56 -1.30
C ILE A 6 6.16 -29.48 -0.46
N PRO A 7 6.65 -29.17 0.76
CA PRO A 7 6.06 -28.10 1.57
C PRO A 7 6.34 -26.73 0.92
N ASP A 8 5.37 -25.83 1.01
CA ASP A 8 5.53 -24.47 0.48
C ASP A 8 6.53 -23.67 1.34
N MET A 9 7.73 -23.49 0.82
CA MET A 9 8.81 -22.77 1.50
C MET A 9 8.78 -21.25 1.27
N ARG A 10 7.79 -20.71 0.55
CA ARG A 10 7.74 -19.28 0.22
C ARG A 10 7.64 -18.38 1.46
N PHE A 11 6.86 -18.80 2.44
CA PHE A 11 6.73 -18.07 3.71
C PHE A 11 8.06 -18.02 4.46
N GLU A 12 8.73 -19.17 4.58
CA GLU A 12 10.00 -19.25 5.29
C GLU A 12 11.09 -18.42 4.60
N GLN A 13 11.20 -18.53 3.28
CA GLN A 13 12.17 -17.76 2.51
C GLN A 13 11.92 -16.25 2.60
N GLY A 14 10.65 -15.83 2.49
CA GLY A 14 10.25 -14.44 2.64
C GLY A 14 10.54 -13.90 4.04
N PHE A 15 10.19 -14.67 5.06
CA PHE A 15 10.40 -14.32 6.46
C PHE A 15 11.90 -14.24 6.81
N ARG A 16 12.71 -15.23 6.40
CA ARG A 16 14.16 -15.20 6.58
C ARG A 16 14.78 -13.98 5.92
N ARG A 17 14.32 -13.60 4.72
CA ARG A 17 14.77 -12.39 4.02
C ARG A 17 14.38 -11.09 4.75
N ALA A 18 13.18 -11.02 5.31
CA ALA A 18 12.75 -9.88 6.10
C ALA A 18 13.55 -9.75 7.40
N LEU A 19 13.81 -10.87 8.08
CA LEU A 19 14.65 -10.93 9.28
C LEU A 19 16.08 -10.47 9.00
N THR A 20 16.74 -11.03 7.98
CA THR A 20 18.11 -10.63 7.65
C THR A 20 18.18 -9.15 7.30
N THR A 21 17.22 -8.63 6.53
CA THR A 21 17.15 -7.21 6.19
C THR A 21 16.97 -6.32 7.42
N ASN A 22 16.09 -6.66 8.35
CA ASN A 22 15.83 -5.83 9.53
C ASN A 22 16.92 -5.98 10.59
N ALA A 23 17.49 -7.18 10.76
CA ALA A 23 18.65 -7.38 11.61
C ALA A 23 19.87 -6.62 11.07
N LEU A 24 20.08 -6.56 9.74
CA LEU A 24 21.12 -5.72 9.14
C LEU A 24 20.86 -4.22 9.37
N ARG A 25 19.61 -3.76 9.37
CA ARG A 25 19.29 -2.35 9.68
C ARG A 25 19.61 -2.01 11.13
N VAL A 26 19.14 -2.83 12.07
CA VAL A 26 19.32 -2.59 13.51
C VAL A 26 20.79 -2.75 13.91
N ASN A 27 21.44 -3.83 13.45
CA ASN A 27 22.86 -4.08 13.72
C ASN A 27 23.76 -3.11 12.94
N GLY A 28 23.41 -2.75 11.70
CA GLY A 28 24.15 -1.75 10.92
C GLY A 28 24.10 -0.35 11.55
N GLN A 29 22.99 0.02 12.19
CA GLN A 29 22.89 1.27 12.95
C GLN A 29 23.73 1.23 14.24
N THR A 30 23.67 0.14 15.00
CA THR A 30 24.47 -0.02 16.23
C THR A 30 25.97 -0.21 15.97
N VAL A 31 26.36 -0.83 14.84
CA VAL A 31 27.77 -0.95 14.41
C VAL A 31 28.31 0.40 13.95
N ARG A 32 27.50 1.26 13.31
CA ARG A 32 27.91 2.62 12.92
C ARG A 32 28.15 3.52 14.14
N GLU A 33 27.48 3.27 15.25
CA GLU A 33 27.75 3.92 16.55
C GLU A 33 28.92 3.30 17.32
N LYS A 34 29.29 2.03 17.07
CA LYS A 34 30.29 1.31 17.89
C LYS A 34 31.64 1.02 17.24
N SER A 35 31.80 1.05 15.92
CA SER A 35 33.07 0.59 15.31
C SER A 35 33.49 1.36 14.06
N ALA A 36 34.47 2.24 14.24
CA ALA A 36 35.41 2.73 13.23
C ALA A 36 36.49 1.67 12.85
N GLY A 37 36.18 0.38 12.94
CA GLY A 37 37.16 -0.68 12.71
C GLY A 37 36.55 -2.07 12.81
N GLU A 38 36.70 -2.82 11.71
CA GLU A 38 36.62 -4.27 11.56
C GLU A 38 35.26 -5.00 11.43
N GLN A 39 35.22 -5.73 10.31
CA GLN A 39 34.63 -7.04 10.00
C GLN A 39 33.17 -7.30 10.38
N HIS A 40 32.31 -7.31 9.35
CA HIS A 40 30.89 -7.61 9.37
C HIS A 40 30.54 -8.89 10.16
N PRO A 41 29.99 -8.79 11.38
CA PRO A 41 29.48 -9.94 12.09
C PRO A 41 28.13 -10.35 11.48
N LEU A 42 27.87 -11.66 11.45
CA LEU A 42 26.58 -12.22 11.08
C LEU A 42 25.45 -11.53 11.86
N PRO A 43 24.33 -11.16 11.22
CA PRO A 43 23.28 -10.43 11.90
C PRO A 43 22.73 -11.27 13.05
N VAL A 44 22.89 -10.81 14.29
CA VAL A 44 22.30 -11.45 15.46
C VAL A 44 20.78 -11.30 15.35
N ILE A 45 20.08 -12.41 15.13
CA ILE A 45 18.61 -12.44 15.05
C ILE A 45 18.08 -12.62 16.47
N THR A 46 17.83 -11.49 17.15
CA THR A 46 17.20 -11.48 18.48
C THR A 46 15.69 -11.73 18.38
N PRO A 47 15.04 -12.44 19.34
CA PRO A 47 13.59 -12.69 19.33
C PRO A 47 12.73 -11.41 19.22
N GLY A 48 13.22 -10.28 19.74
CA GLY A 48 12.55 -8.98 19.59
C GLY A 48 12.45 -8.51 18.14
N ILE A 49 13.47 -8.78 17.32
CA ILE A 49 13.48 -8.44 15.88
C ILE A 49 12.43 -9.28 15.16
N VAL A 50 12.31 -10.56 15.53
CA VAL A 50 11.30 -11.48 14.98
C VAL A 50 9.88 -10.95 15.21
N ILE A 51 9.55 -10.60 16.45
CA ILE A 51 8.24 -10.04 16.80
C ILE A 51 7.99 -8.74 16.03
N TYR A 52 8.98 -7.85 15.98
CA TYR A 52 8.88 -6.60 15.23
C TYR A 52 8.60 -6.84 13.73
N THR A 53 9.32 -7.77 13.09
CA THR A 53 9.06 -8.12 11.68
C THR A 53 7.64 -8.61 11.45
N ILE A 54 7.12 -9.47 12.32
CA ILE A 54 5.77 -10.01 12.18
C ILE A 54 4.75 -8.88 12.30
N VAL A 55 4.87 -8.03 13.32
CA VAL A 55 3.92 -6.92 13.53
C VAL A 55 3.97 -5.93 12.36
N LYS A 56 5.16 -5.60 11.87
CA LYS A 56 5.31 -4.68 10.74
C LYS A 56 4.75 -5.27 9.43
N ASP A 57 5.21 -6.47 9.06
CA ASP A 57 4.97 -7.01 7.72
C ASP A 57 3.60 -7.72 7.61
N GLN A 58 3.14 -8.37 8.69
CA GLN A 58 1.86 -9.11 8.68
C GLN A 58 0.66 -8.27 9.15
N LEU A 59 0.88 -7.22 9.94
CA LEU A 59 -0.19 -6.44 10.57
C LEU A 59 -0.23 -5.01 10.02
N LEU A 60 0.89 -4.29 10.08
CA LEU A 60 0.91 -2.87 9.73
C LEU A 60 0.81 -2.65 8.21
N MET A 61 1.53 -3.42 7.41
CA MET A 61 1.50 -3.32 5.95
C MET A 61 0.11 -3.55 5.33
N PRO A 62 -0.63 -4.65 5.65
CA PRO A 62 -1.98 -4.83 5.13
C PRO A 62 -2.98 -3.80 5.67
N PHE A 63 -2.81 -3.34 6.92
CA PHE A 63 -3.65 -2.30 7.50
C PHE A 63 -3.51 -0.97 6.75
N VAL A 64 -2.26 -0.53 6.50
CA VAL A 64 -1.99 0.70 5.74
C VAL A 64 -2.51 0.58 4.32
N GLN A 65 -2.31 -0.58 3.67
CA GLN A 65 -2.81 -0.79 2.31
C GLN A 65 -4.34 -0.74 2.25
N GLY A 66 -5.04 -1.39 3.18
CA GLY A 66 -6.50 -1.35 3.26
C GLY A 66 -7.02 0.06 3.56
N PHE A 67 -6.40 0.76 4.51
CA PHE A 67 -6.77 2.13 4.86
C PHE A 67 -6.52 3.12 3.71
N ALA A 68 -5.41 2.98 3.00
CA ALA A 68 -5.09 3.80 1.83
C ALA A 68 -6.13 3.59 0.72
N TRP A 69 -6.53 2.34 0.44
CA TRP A 69 -7.59 2.05 -0.54
C TRP A 69 -8.94 2.63 -0.12
N ALA A 70 -9.29 2.53 1.16
CA ALA A 70 -10.51 3.14 1.68
C ALA A 70 -10.51 4.67 1.51
N CYS A 71 -9.38 5.33 1.80
CA CYS A 71 -9.22 6.77 1.60
C CYS A 71 -9.35 7.18 0.12
N ILE A 72 -8.76 6.41 -0.80
CA ILE A 72 -8.90 6.64 -2.25
C ILE A 72 -10.37 6.56 -2.67
N LEU A 73 -11.09 5.53 -2.23
CA LEU A 73 -12.50 5.35 -2.55
C LEU A 73 -13.38 6.47 -1.98
N LEU A 74 -13.10 6.93 -0.75
CA LEU A 74 -13.80 8.06 -0.14
C LEU A 74 -13.53 9.37 -0.92
N ALA A 75 -12.29 9.60 -1.37
CA ALA A 75 -11.92 10.75 -2.19
C ALA A 75 -12.56 10.72 -3.59
N MET A 76 -12.87 9.54 -4.10
CA MET A 76 -13.48 9.37 -5.43
C MET A 76 -14.95 9.82 -5.47
N LYS A 77 -15.64 9.88 -4.31
CA LYS A 77 -17.05 10.28 -4.21
C LYS A 77 -17.30 11.75 -4.64
N PRO A 78 -16.62 12.78 -4.09
CA PRO A 78 -16.78 14.16 -4.56
C PRO A 78 -16.28 14.36 -6.00
N TRP A 79 -15.29 13.58 -6.44
CA TRP A 79 -14.82 13.59 -7.83
C TRP A 79 -15.94 13.19 -8.79
N LEU A 80 -16.65 12.10 -8.48
CA LEU A 80 -17.78 11.64 -9.27
C LEU A 80 -18.89 12.70 -9.35
N PHE A 81 -19.21 13.36 -8.23
CA PHE A 81 -20.19 14.47 -8.22
C PHE A 81 -19.75 15.63 -9.13
N ARG A 82 -18.47 16.00 -9.12
CA ARG A 82 -17.95 17.04 -10.03
C ARG A 82 -18.00 16.62 -11.50
N CYS A 83 -17.70 15.36 -11.82
CA CYS A 83 -17.84 14.84 -13.18
C CYS A 83 -19.29 14.90 -13.65
N ILE A 84 -20.24 14.51 -12.81
CA ILE A 84 -21.68 14.59 -13.13
C ILE A 84 -22.10 16.04 -13.38
N GLN A 85 -21.68 16.98 -12.53
CA GLN A 85 -22.03 18.40 -12.69
C GLN A 85 -21.43 18.99 -13.97
N SER A 86 -20.17 18.65 -14.27
CA SER A 86 -19.50 19.05 -15.51
C SER A 86 -20.19 18.48 -16.74
N GLY A 87 -20.61 17.20 -16.68
CA GLY A 87 -21.37 16.55 -17.75
C GLY A 87 -22.75 17.17 -17.97
N ARG A 88 -23.47 17.52 -16.90
CA ARG A 88 -24.75 18.24 -16.99
C ARG A 88 -24.58 19.61 -17.66
N ASN A 89 -23.55 20.36 -17.26
CA ASN A 89 -23.26 21.66 -17.85
C ASN A 89 -22.88 21.56 -19.33
N ALA A 90 -22.05 20.58 -19.70
CA ALA A 90 -21.69 20.31 -21.09
C ALA A 90 -22.91 19.92 -21.92
N GLY A 91 -23.79 19.07 -21.39
CA GLY A 91 -25.04 18.70 -22.07
C GLY A 91 -25.96 19.89 -22.31
N VAL A 92 -26.16 20.74 -21.30
CA VAL A 92 -26.94 21.99 -21.43
C VAL A 92 -26.31 22.92 -22.47
N TRP A 93 -24.98 23.07 -22.45
CA TRP A 93 -24.25 23.89 -23.41
C TRP A 93 -24.43 23.37 -24.85
N ILE A 94 -24.22 22.07 -25.09
CA ILE A 94 -24.40 21.45 -26.42
C ILE A 94 -25.85 21.65 -26.90
N PHE A 95 -26.84 21.39 -26.04
CA PHE A 95 -28.25 21.53 -26.40
C PHE A 95 -28.62 22.99 -26.72
N SER A 96 -28.01 23.95 -26.03
CA SER A 96 -28.15 25.38 -26.34
C SER A 96 -27.47 25.77 -27.65
N SER A 97 -26.30 25.20 -27.96
CA SER A 97 -25.56 25.46 -29.20
C SER A 97 -26.27 24.92 -30.44
N PHE A 98 -27.00 23.81 -30.32
CA PHE A 98 -27.84 23.28 -31.42
C PHE A 98 -29.20 23.98 -31.55
N GLY A 99 -29.46 25.05 -30.78
CA GLY A 99 -30.68 25.85 -30.91
C GLY A 99 -31.97 25.16 -30.45
N LEU A 100 -31.88 23.98 -29.81
CA LEU A 100 -33.02 23.22 -29.31
C LEU A 100 -33.50 23.68 -27.92
N TYR A 101 -33.05 24.85 -27.44
CA TYR A 101 -33.36 25.36 -26.11
C TYR A 101 -34.82 25.80 -26.01
N THR A 102 -35.73 24.84 -25.80
CA THR A 102 -37.12 25.14 -25.50
C THR A 102 -37.20 25.68 -24.07
N LYS A 103 -37.37 27.00 -23.93
CA LYS A 103 -37.83 27.58 -22.67
C LYS A 103 -39.25 27.08 -22.43
N ARG A 104 -39.41 25.98 -21.69
CA ARG A 104 -40.71 25.60 -21.13
C ARG A 104 -41.09 26.68 -20.11
N LYS A 105 -41.89 27.66 -20.53
CA LYS A 105 -42.62 28.56 -19.62
C LYS A 105 -43.52 27.66 -18.76
N VAL A 106 -43.19 27.54 -17.49
CA VAL A 106 -44.10 27.02 -16.47
C VAL A 106 -44.97 28.21 -16.09
N TYR A 107 -46.26 28.14 -16.42
CA TYR A 107 -47.30 29.06 -15.96
C TYR A 107 -47.62 28.80 -14.49
#